data_AF-A0A924G5M3-F1
#
_entry.id   AF-A0A924G5M3-F1
#
_cell.length_a   1.000
_cell.length_b   1.000
_cell.length_c   1.000
_cell.angle_alpha   90.00
_cell.angle_beta   90.00
_cell.angle_gamma   90.00
#
_symmetry.space_group_name_H-M   'P 1'
#
loop_
_entity.id
_entity.type
_entity.pdbx_description
1 polymer ?
#
loop_
_entity_poly.entity_id
_entity_poly.type
_entity_poly.pdbx_seq_one_letter_code
_entity_poly.pdbx_strand_id
1 'polypeptide(L)'
;MQRGAESSQTGQTIIALLIFMLLSILITTTAVTITVINSAGNNQSSLGELARQAAETGAENALLQLERDPTYSGETMSINSATTATITVSGTTTRTITSTGAVAGIGTFKRTVVVTATYSGFAFTVTNWIETP
;
A
#
# COMPACT_ATOMS: atom_id res chain seq x y z
N MET A 1 -4.74 -51.43 -59.77
CA MET A 1 -5.85 -50.54 -59.33
C MET A 1 -5.60 -50.15 -57.89
N GLN A 2 -5.09 -48.93 -57.65
CA GLN A 2 -4.76 -48.44 -56.31
C GLN A 2 -5.41 -47.05 -56.20
N ARG A 3 -6.59 -46.98 -55.55
CA ARG A 3 -7.27 -45.70 -55.28
C ARG A 3 -6.67 -45.13 -54.00
N GLY A 4 -6.10 -43.93 -54.13
CA GLY A 4 -5.46 -43.18 -53.06
C GLY A 4 -6.40 -42.89 -51.89
N ALA A 5 -5.92 -43.20 -50.69
CA ALA A 5 -6.50 -42.78 -49.44
C ALA A 5 -5.84 -41.45 -49.02
N GLU A 6 -6.25 -40.34 -49.63
CA GLU A 6 -5.77 -39.00 -49.25
C GLU A 6 -6.93 -38.01 -49.06
N SER A 7 -7.73 -38.22 -47.99
CA SER A 7 -8.62 -37.16 -47.48
C SER A 7 -8.73 -37.10 -45.95
N SER A 8 -7.78 -37.72 -45.22
CA SER A 8 -7.79 -37.80 -43.75
C SER A 8 -6.85 -36.79 -43.06
N GLN A 9 -5.99 -36.08 -43.80
CA GLN A 9 -5.02 -35.14 -43.23
C GLN A 9 -5.61 -33.76 -42.92
N THR A 10 -6.51 -33.23 -43.75
CA THR A 10 -7.05 -31.87 -43.59
C THR A 10 -7.88 -31.70 -42.31
N GLY A 11 -8.64 -32.72 -41.91
CA GLY A 11 -9.39 -32.73 -40.65
C GLY A 11 -8.48 -32.83 -39.41
N GLN A 12 -7.41 -33.63 -39.48
CA GLN A 12 -6.43 -33.75 -38.40
C GLN A 12 -5.63 -32.45 -38.20
N THR A 13 -5.29 -31.74 -39.27
CA THR A 13 -4.62 -30.42 -39.18
C THR A 13 -5.51 -29.38 -38.50
N ILE A 14 -6.81 -29.34 -38.80
CA ILE A 14 -7.75 -28.42 -38.15
C ILE A 14 -7.89 -28.74 -36.65
N ILE A 15 -7.98 -30.03 -36.29
CA ILE A 15 -8.02 -30.45 -34.89
C ILE A 15 -6.74 -30.05 -34.15
N ALA A 16 -5.57 -30.25 -34.77
CA ALA A 16 -4.29 -29.84 -34.18
C ALA A 16 -4.21 -28.32 -33.98
N LEU A 17 -4.68 -27.52 -34.94
CA LEU A 17 -4.75 -26.07 -34.81
C LEU A 17 -5.71 -25.62 -33.71
N LEU A 18 -6.87 -26.27 -33.58
CA LEU A 18 -7.82 -25.98 -32.51
C LEU A 18 -7.24 -26.32 -31.14
N ILE A 19 -6.58 -27.47 -30.99
CA ILE A 19 -5.91 -27.83 -29.73
C ILE A 19 -4.81 -26.81 -29.41
N PHE A 20 -4.00 -26.43 -30.40
CA PHE A 20 -2.95 -25.44 -30.19
C PHE A 20 -3.52 -24.08 -29.79
N MET A 21 -4.62 -23.66 -30.41
CA MET A 21 -5.34 -22.43 -30.06
C MET A 21 -5.90 -22.49 -28.64
N LEU A 22 -6.53 -23.59 -28.26
CA LEU A 22 -7.07 -23.79 -26.90
C LEU A 22 -5.96 -23.74 -25.86
N LEU A 23 -4.82 -24.41 -26.12
CA LEU A 23 -3.67 -24.37 -25.22
C LEU A 23 -3.09 -22.95 -25.12
N SER A 24 -2.97 -22.25 -26.24
CA SER A 24 -2.47 -20.87 -26.28
C SER A 24 -3.37 -19.92 -25.47
N ILE A 25 -4.69 -20.07 -25.60
CA ILE A 25 -5.66 -19.30 -24.81
C ILE A 25 -5.52 -19.62 -23.33
N LEU A 26 -5.46 -20.90 -22.96
CA LEU A 26 -5.32 -21.32 -21.56
C LEU A 26 -4.07 -20.75 -20.89
N ILE A 27 -2.93 -20.81 -21.59
CA ILE A 27 -1.65 -20.27 -21.11
C ILE A 27 -1.75 -18.75 -20.96
N THR A 28 -2.29 -18.07 -21.97
CA THR A 28 -2.43 -16.61 -21.97
C THR A 28 -3.36 -16.14 -20.85
N THR A 29 -4.52 -16.79 -20.67
CA THR A 29 -5.46 -16.49 -19.58
C THR A 29 -4.79 -16.66 -18.22
N THR A 30 -4.04 -17.75 -18.01
CA THR A 30 -3.34 -17.99 -16.75
C THR A 30 -2.30 -16.91 -16.47
N ALA A 31 -1.50 -16.53 -17.48
CA ALA A 31 -0.50 -15.47 -17.34
C ALA A 31 -1.13 -14.12 -16.99
N VAL A 32 -2.25 -13.77 -17.64
CA VAL A 32 -3.00 -12.54 -17.36
C VAL A 32 -3.55 -12.57 -15.94
N THR A 33 -4.15 -13.68 -15.50
CA THR A 33 -4.68 -13.81 -14.14
C THR A 33 -3.60 -13.61 -13.08
N ILE A 34 -2.43 -14.26 -13.22
CA ILE A 34 -1.30 -14.09 -12.30
C ILE A 34 -0.85 -12.63 -12.26
N THR A 35 -0.75 -11.99 -13.42
CA THR A 35 -0.35 -10.58 -13.52
C THR A 35 -1.32 -9.68 -12.79
N VAL A 36 -2.63 -9.90 -12.93
CA VAL A 36 -3.67 -9.13 -12.24
C VAL A 36 -3.57 -9.32 -10.73
N ILE A 37 -3.40 -10.56 -10.25
CA ILE A 37 -3.26 -10.85 -8.82
C ILE A 37 -2.04 -10.13 -8.23
N ASN A 38 -0.88 -10.25 -8.89
CA ASN A 38 0.35 -9.61 -8.44
C ASN A 38 0.23 -8.08 -8.46
N SER A 39 -0.40 -7.52 -9.50
CA SER A 39 -0.61 -6.06 -9.59
C SER A 39 -1.52 -5.56 -8.46
N ALA A 40 -2.60 -6.28 -8.16
CA ALA A 40 -3.50 -5.92 -7.06
C ALA A 40 -2.80 -6.00 -5.70
N GLY A 41 -1.96 -7.01 -5.48
CA GLY A 41 -1.15 -7.15 -4.25
C GLY A 41 -0.14 -6.02 -4.10
N ASN A 42 0.61 -5.72 -5.16
CA ASN A 42 1.60 -4.63 -5.17
C ASN A 42 0.95 -3.27 -4.91
N ASN A 43 -0.23 -3.01 -5.50
CA ASN A 43 -0.98 -1.77 -5.27
C ASN A 43 -1.39 -1.63 -3.79
N GLN A 44 -1.91 -2.69 -3.17
CA GLN A 44 -2.27 -2.66 -1.75
C GLN A 44 -1.06 -2.41 -0.84
N SER A 45 0.06 -3.08 -1.12
CA SER A 45 1.30 -2.86 -0.37
C SER A 45 1.82 -1.42 -0.52
N SER A 46 1.78 -0.88 -1.74
CA SER A 46 2.20 0.50 -2.03
C SER A 46 1.33 1.53 -1.31
N LEU A 47 0.01 1.36 -1.33
CA LEU A 47 -0.91 2.25 -0.61
C LEU A 47 -0.72 2.17 0.91
N GLY A 48 -0.44 0.98 1.44
CA GLY A 48 -0.09 0.79 2.85
C GLY A 48 1.19 1.51 3.25
N GLU A 49 2.22 1.42 2.41
CA GLU A 49 3.50 2.11 2.64
C GLU A 49 3.36 3.64 2.57
N LEU A 50 2.60 4.16 1.60
CA LEU A 50 2.29 5.60 1.53
C LEU A 50 1.55 6.09 2.77
N ALA A 51 0.59 5.32 3.29
CA ALA A 51 -0.12 5.65 4.52
C ALA A 51 0.82 5.62 5.73
N ARG A 52 1.77 4.68 5.78
CA ARG A 52 2.81 4.61 6.82
C ARG A 52 3.71 5.84 6.80
N GLN A 53 4.23 6.20 5.62
CA GLN A 53 5.06 7.40 5.43
C GLN A 53 4.32 8.69 5.81
N ALA A 54 3.02 8.77 5.51
CA ALA A 54 2.19 9.89 5.94
C ALA A 54 2.06 9.96 7.47
N ALA A 55 1.87 8.82 8.13
CA ALA A 55 1.84 8.74 9.58
C ALA A 55 3.19 9.16 10.21
N GLU A 56 4.31 8.67 9.66
CA GLU A 56 5.66 9.05 10.11
C GLU A 56 5.90 10.55 9.95
N THR A 57 5.59 11.11 8.78
CA THR A 57 5.71 12.55 8.50
C THR A 57 4.90 13.38 9.51
N GLY A 58 3.68 12.95 9.83
CA GLY A 58 2.86 13.63 10.83
C GLY A 58 3.44 13.56 12.24
N ALA A 59 4.07 12.42 12.61
CA ALA A 59 4.71 12.27 13.90
C ALA A 59 5.99 13.12 14.02
N GLU A 60 6.81 13.20 12.97
CA GLU A 60 7.98 14.07 12.91
C GLU A 60 7.58 15.55 12.99
N ASN A 61 6.57 15.95 12.22
CA ASN A 61 6.06 17.32 12.26
C ASN A 61 5.54 17.68 13.67
N ALA A 62 4.83 16.77 14.34
CA ALA A 62 4.38 16.99 15.71
C ALA A 62 5.53 17.18 16.71
N LEU A 63 6.64 16.45 16.56
CA LEU A 63 7.83 16.65 17.39
C LEU A 63 8.43 18.04 17.17
N LEU A 64 8.58 18.46 15.92
CA LEU A 64 9.07 19.81 15.59
C LEU A 64 8.15 20.91 16.11
N GLN A 65 6.84 20.71 16.02
CA GLN A 65 5.86 21.66 16.54
C GLN A 65 5.88 21.71 18.05
N LEU A 66 6.05 20.59 18.74
CA LEU A 66 6.18 20.55 20.20
C LEU A 66 7.44 21.24 20.72
N GLU A 67 8.55 21.17 19.98
CA GLU A 67 9.77 21.93 20.31
C GLU A 67 9.56 23.44 20.19
N ARG A 68 8.73 23.89 19.24
CA ARG A 68 8.44 25.31 18.99
C ARG A 68 7.33 25.86 19.89
N ASP A 69 6.27 25.08 20.03
CA ASP A 69 5.08 25.37 20.82
C ASP A 69 4.74 24.15 21.71
N PRO A 70 5.15 24.19 22.99
CA PRO A 70 4.82 23.13 23.95
C PRO A 70 3.32 22.93 24.19
N THR A 71 2.47 23.85 23.72
CA THR A 71 1.00 23.75 23.85
C THR A 71 0.33 23.10 22.65
N TYR A 72 1.09 22.71 21.62
CA TYR A 72 0.58 22.00 20.45
C TYR A 72 -0.17 20.72 20.84
N SER A 73 -1.39 20.58 20.31
CA SER A 73 -2.33 19.48 20.62
C SER A 73 -2.63 18.57 19.43
N GLY A 74 -2.12 18.90 18.24
CA GLY A 74 -2.35 18.15 17.00
C GLY A 74 -2.98 18.99 15.90
N GLU A 75 -3.05 18.39 14.71
CA GLU A 75 -3.65 18.99 13.52
C GLU A 75 -3.99 17.90 12.50
N THR A 76 -4.66 18.27 11.40
CA THR A 76 -4.71 17.42 10.20
C THR A 76 -3.97 18.10 9.08
N MET A 77 -2.90 17.46 8.61
CA MET A 77 -2.07 17.93 7.51
C MET A 77 -2.42 17.17 6.24
N SER A 78 -2.65 17.90 5.14
CA SER A 78 -2.72 17.30 3.81
C SER A 78 -1.33 17.30 3.18
N ILE A 79 -0.81 16.11 2.87
CA ILE A 79 0.48 15.94 2.18
C ILE A 79 0.28 16.14 0.68
N ASN A 80 -0.82 15.62 0.14
CA ASN A 80 -1.29 15.85 -1.22
C ASN A 80 -2.81 15.71 -1.28
N SER A 81 -3.39 15.74 -2.49
CA SER A 81 -4.85 15.67 -2.68
C SER A 81 -5.50 14.36 -2.21
N ALA A 82 -4.73 13.29 -2.08
CA ALA A 82 -5.22 11.97 -1.70
C ALA A 82 -4.65 11.47 -0.36
N THR A 83 -3.68 12.15 0.23
CA THR A 83 -2.94 11.67 1.41
C THR A 83 -2.97 12.70 2.53
N THR A 84 -3.42 12.26 3.71
CA THR A 84 -3.50 13.11 4.91
C THR A 84 -2.83 12.44 6.11
N ALA A 85 -2.38 13.26 7.05
CA ALA A 85 -1.90 12.84 8.36
C ALA A 85 -2.74 13.53 9.44
N THR A 86 -3.49 12.78 10.23
CA THR A 86 -4.24 13.29 11.38
C THR A 86 -3.43 13.02 12.65
N ILE A 87 -3.04 14.10 13.31
CA ILE A 87 -2.13 14.12 14.44
C ILE A 87 -2.92 14.53 15.67
N THR A 88 -2.69 13.82 16.77
CA THR A 88 -3.19 14.19 18.10
C THR A 88 -2.06 14.06 19.10
N VAL A 89 -1.95 15.04 20.00
CA VAL A 89 -0.94 15.04 21.07
C VAL A 89 -1.65 15.09 22.41
N SER A 90 -1.22 14.21 23.31
CA SER A 90 -1.75 14.13 24.67
C SER A 90 -0.63 14.05 25.71
N GLY A 91 -0.97 14.28 26.98
CA GLY A 91 -0.02 14.29 28.09
C GLY A 91 0.64 15.64 28.33
N THR A 92 1.54 15.69 29.32
CA THR A 92 2.19 16.92 29.80
C THR A 92 3.71 16.80 29.78
N THR A 93 4.30 16.09 30.75
CA THR A 93 5.75 15.83 30.84
C THR A 93 6.17 14.73 29.87
N THR A 94 5.39 13.65 29.83
CA THR A 94 5.46 12.64 28.78
C THR A 94 4.34 12.92 27.80
N ARG A 95 4.72 13.20 26.55
CA ARG A 95 3.81 13.46 25.44
C ARG A 95 3.66 12.20 24.60
N THR A 96 2.41 11.87 24.30
CA THR A 96 2.06 10.81 23.35
C THR A 96 1.50 11.47 22.11
N ILE A 97 2.20 11.29 21.00
CA ILE A 97 1.83 11.74 19.66
C ILE A 97 1.24 10.54 18.93
N THR A 98 0.00 10.65 18.50
CA THR A 98 -0.65 9.66 17.64
C THR A 98 -0.87 10.29 16.29
N SER A 99 -0.17 9.79 15.27
CA SER A 99 -0.29 10.21 13.89
C SER A 99 -0.91 9.11 13.06
N THR A 100 -2.04 9.39 12.42
CA THR A 100 -2.73 8.46 11.51
C THR A 100 -2.61 8.98 10.08
N GLY A 101 -1.81 8.30 9.28
CA GLY A 101 -1.71 8.53 7.85
C GLY A 101 -2.86 7.84 7.12
N ALA A 102 -3.49 8.53 6.18
CA ALA A 102 -4.59 8.02 5.38
C ALA A 102 -4.37 8.33 3.90
N VAL A 103 -4.51 7.31 3.04
CA VAL A 103 -4.45 7.46 1.58
C VAL A 103 -5.79 7.05 0.98
N ALA A 104 -6.38 7.95 0.19
CA ALA A 104 -7.59 7.72 -0.57
C ALA A 104 -7.29 6.92 -1.85
N GLY A 105 -8.08 5.87 -2.10
CA GLY A 105 -7.98 5.01 -3.28
C GLY A 105 -9.26 4.18 -3.47
N ILE A 106 -9.12 2.92 -3.91
CA ILE A 106 -10.23 1.95 -3.84
C ILE A 106 -10.36 1.54 -2.36
N GLY A 107 -11.04 2.39 -1.57
CA GLY A 107 -11.07 2.35 -0.11
C GLY A 107 -10.14 3.40 0.53
N THR A 108 -10.02 3.37 1.85
CA THR A 108 -9.06 4.21 2.60
C THR A 108 -8.06 3.31 3.30
N PHE A 109 -6.79 3.41 2.92
CA PHE A 109 -5.70 2.76 3.62
C PHE A 109 -5.27 3.67 4.76
N LYS A 110 -5.18 3.11 5.97
CA LYS A 110 -4.75 3.84 7.15
C LYS A 110 -3.62 3.10 7.84
N ARG A 111 -2.67 3.86 8.36
CA ARG A 111 -1.61 3.38 9.25
C ARG A 111 -1.45 4.38 10.38
N THR A 112 -1.15 3.88 11.57
CA THR A 112 -0.98 4.74 12.74
C THR A 112 0.41 4.53 13.32
N VAL A 113 1.08 5.65 13.60
CA VAL A 113 2.34 5.69 14.32
C VAL A 113 2.10 6.40 15.64
N VAL A 114 2.55 5.77 16.71
CA VAL A 114 2.51 6.32 18.07
C VAL A 114 3.93 6.58 18.54
N VAL A 115 4.20 7.83 18.88
CA VAL A 115 5.48 8.28 19.41
C VAL A 115 5.30 8.78 20.82
N THR A 116 6.16 8.33 21.73
CA THR A 116 6.21 8.84 23.09
C THR A 116 7.51 9.61 23.26
N ALA A 117 7.41 10.84 23.74
CA ALA A 117 8.55 11.70 24.01
C ALA A 117 8.44 12.35 25.38
N THR A 118 9.56 12.47 26.09
CA THR A 118 9.63 13.12 27.40
C THR A 118 10.32 14.46 27.26
N TYR A 119 9.71 15.51 27.83
CA TYR A 119 10.29 16.85 27.85
C TYR A 119 11.11 17.06 29.12
N SER A 120 12.41 17.30 28.98
CA SER A 120 13.28 17.64 30.10
C SER A 120 14.41 18.57 29.64
N GLY A 121 14.73 19.60 30.43
CA GLY A 121 15.88 20.45 30.15
C GLY A 121 15.83 21.15 28.78
N PHE A 122 14.63 21.58 28.35
CA PHE A 122 14.38 22.22 27.05
C PHE A 122 14.56 21.33 25.81
N ALA A 123 14.64 20.01 25.98
CA ALA A 123 14.71 19.06 24.88
C ALA A 123 13.63 17.98 25.01
N PHE A 124 13.08 17.53 23.88
CA PHE A 124 12.27 16.32 23.81
C PHE A 124 13.18 15.11 23.54
N THR A 125 13.06 14.08 24.38
CA THR A 125 13.71 12.78 24.15
C THR A 125 12.64 11.78 23.73
N VAL A 126 12.76 11.25 22.52
CA VAL A 126 11.89 10.17 22.05
C VAL A 126 12.24 8.90 22.82
N THR A 127 11.27 8.33 23.51
CA THR A 127 11.43 7.12 24.33
C THR A 127 10.83 5.89 23.66
N ASN A 128 9.84 6.08 22.79
CA ASN A 128 9.21 5.00 22.04
C ASN A 128 8.70 5.49 20.68
N TRP A 129 8.83 4.65 19.66
CA TRP A 129 8.29 4.87 18.32
C TRP A 129 7.76 3.55 17.79
N ILE A 130 6.45 3.41 17.65
CA ILE A 130 5.83 2.16 17.26
C ILE A 130 4.74 2.38 16.21
N GLU A 131 4.72 1.52 15.20
CA GLU A 131 3.59 1.38 14.30
C GLU A 131 2.52 0.52 14.97
N THR A 132 1.29 1.02 15.02
CA THR A 132 0.12 0.26 15.50
C THR A 132 -0.78 -0.13 14.32
N PRO A 133 -1.42 -1.30 14.39
CA PRO A 133 -2.32 -1.79 13.33
C PRO A 133 -3.43 -0.81 12.96
#